data_AF-A0A832WW09-F1
#
_entry.id   AF-A0A832WW09-F1
#
_cell.length_a   1.000
_cell.length_b   1.000
_cell.length_c   1.000
_cell.angle_alpha   90.00
_cell.angle_beta   90.00
_cell.angle_gamma   90.00
#
_symmetry.space_group_name_H-M   'P 1'
#
loop_
_entity.id
_entity.type
_entity.pdbx_description
1 polymer ?
#
loop_
_entity_poly.entity_id
_entity_poly.type
_entity_poly.pdbx_seq_one_letter_code
_entity_poly.pdbx_strand_id
1 'polypeptide(L)'
;MSETLVTQSEKYLKKIQSKPILAESIEDFESFIEIFIYLKKNLEHLQNLRNKMEIRGFTSPYSALKRFGKGGGSNTTEVIPDDVHDQSRHAQYFRIKASNKKNILDQVKSAIASHKIAIGHLEEYATITCKKCSQNYKKNNI
;
A
#
# COMPACT_ATOMS: atom_id res chain seq x y z
N MET A 1 10.81 8.62 -10.63
CA MET A 1 10.94 7.39 -9.81
C MET A 1 9.86 7.21 -8.73
N SER A 2 9.36 8.24 -8.02
CA SER A 2 8.25 8.03 -7.05
C SER A 2 6.88 7.90 -7.71
N GLU A 3 6.63 8.66 -8.78
CA GLU A 3 5.37 8.58 -9.56
C GLU A 3 5.18 7.21 -10.20
N THR A 4 6.25 6.58 -10.67
CA THR A 4 6.18 5.22 -11.20
C THR A 4 5.73 4.21 -10.15
N LEU A 5 6.07 4.41 -8.87
CA LEU A 5 5.62 3.52 -7.79
C LEU A 5 4.14 3.74 -7.43
N VAL A 6 3.67 4.99 -7.46
CA VAL A 6 2.24 5.31 -7.29
C VAL A 6 1.43 4.61 -8.38
N THR A 7 1.78 4.81 -9.65
CA THR A 7 1.09 4.20 -10.79
C THR A 7 1.18 2.68 -10.80
N GLN A 8 2.32 2.09 -10.44
CA GLN A 8 2.47 0.64 -10.32
C GLN A 8 1.52 0.08 -9.25
N SER A 9 1.40 0.78 -8.13
CA SER A 9 0.55 0.37 -7.02
C SER A 9 -0.93 0.49 -7.37
N GLU A 10 -1.33 1.59 -8.01
CA GLU A 10 -2.70 1.79 -8.51
C GLU A 10 -3.10 0.69 -9.52
N LYS A 11 -2.21 0.39 -10.48
CA LYS A 11 -2.44 -0.69 -11.45
C LYS A 11 -2.60 -2.04 -10.75
N TYR A 12 -1.77 -2.32 -9.76
CA TYR A 12 -1.84 -3.57 -9.02
C TYR A 12 -3.12 -3.68 -8.18
N LEU A 13 -3.49 -2.61 -7.47
CA LEU A 13 -4.73 -2.53 -6.69
C LEU A 13 -5.98 -2.69 -7.58
N LYS A 14 -6.00 -2.08 -8.76
CA LYS A 14 -7.09 -2.28 -9.74
C LYS A 14 -7.16 -3.73 -10.23
N LYS A 15 -6.01 -4.37 -10.47
CA LYS A 15 -5.94 -5.76 -10.92
C LYS A 15 -6.52 -6.73 -9.88
N ILE A 16 -6.19 -6.56 -8.60
CA ILE A 16 -6.76 -7.41 -7.53
C ILE A 16 -8.26 -7.12 -7.33
N GLN A 17 -8.69 -5.86 -7.45
CA GLN A 17 -10.10 -5.48 -7.33
C GLN A 17 -10.96 -6.06 -8.45
N SER A 18 -10.42 -6.19 -9.67
CA SER A 18 -11.14 -6.79 -10.81
C SER A 18 -11.39 -8.30 -10.69
N LYS A 19 -10.79 -8.96 -9.70
CA LYS A 19 -10.97 -10.40 -9.44
C LYS A 19 -11.44 -10.60 -8.00
N PRO A 20 -12.67 -10.20 -7.66
CA PRO A 20 -13.22 -10.46 -6.33
C PRO A 20 -13.34 -11.97 -6.11
N ILE A 21 -13.02 -12.39 -4.89
CA ILE A 21 -13.18 -13.78 -4.47
C ILE A 21 -14.57 -13.88 -3.85
N LEU A 22 -15.39 -14.77 -4.39
CA LEU A 22 -16.72 -15.06 -3.87
C LEU A 22 -16.59 -16.23 -2.89
N ALA A 23 -17.26 -16.16 -1.74
CA ALA A 23 -17.19 -17.24 -0.76
C ALA A 23 -17.82 -18.53 -1.31
N GLU A 24 -18.82 -18.37 -2.18
CA GLU A 24 -19.51 -19.45 -2.86
C GLU A 24 -18.61 -20.22 -3.85
N SER A 25 -17.45 -19.68 -4.26
CA SER A 25 -16.53 -20.38 -5.16
C SER A 25 -15.61 -21.37 -4.43
N ILE A 26 -15.76 -21.55 -3.11
CA ILE A 26 -14.94 -22.48 -2.30
C ILE A 26 -15.79 -23.73 -2.00
N GLU A 27 -16.12 -24.50 -3.01
CA GLU A 27 -16.89 -25.75 -2.84
C GLU A 27 -15.98 -26.97 -2.69
N ASP A 28 -14.78 -26.94 -3.29
CA ASP A 28 -13.86 -28.06 -3.35
C ASP A 28 -12.42 -27.68 -2.92
N PHE A 29 -11.62 -28.71 -2.61
CA PHE A 29 -10.26 -28.53 -2.11
C PHE A 29 -9.33 -27.86 -3.14
N GLU A 30 -9.54 -28.09 -4.44
CA GLU A 30 -8.70 -27.49 -5.48
C GLU A 30 -8.95 -25.98 -5.58
N SER A 31 -10.22 -25.57 -5.61
CA SER A 31 -10.60 -24.14 -5.55
C SER A 31 -10.12 -23.46 -4.26
N PHE A 32 -10.20 -24.16 -3.12
CA PHE A 32 -9.65 -23.66 -1.85
C PHE A 32 -8.15 -23.35 -1.96
N ILE A 33 -7.36 -24.30 -2.46
CA ILE A 33 -5.90 -24.13 -2.59
C ILE A 33 -5.57 -23.04 -3.61
N GLU A 34 -6.29 -22.95 -4.72
CA GLU A 34 -6.08 -21.91 -5.72
C GLU A 34 -6.30 -20.51 -5.14
N ILE A 35 -7.41 -20.31 -4.43
CA ILE A 35 -7.76 -19.06 -3.75
C ILE A 35 -6.73 -18.72 -2.67
N PHE A 36 -6.32 -19.70 -1.88
CA PHE A 36 -5.30 -19.51 -0.83
C PHE A 36 -3.96 -19.06 -1.42
N ILE A 37 -3.51 -19.71 -2.49
CA ILE A 37 -2.27 -19.37 -3.20
C ILE A 37 -2.39 -17.96 -3.81
N TYR A 38 -3.53 -17.64 -4.42
CA TYR A 38 -3.81 -16.32 -4.98
C TYR A 38 -3.69 -15.21 -3.91
N LEU A 39 -4.34 -15.41 -2.76
CA LEU A 39 -4.30 -14.47 -1.64
C LEU A 39 -2.88 -14.31 -1.06
N LYS A 40 -2.14 -15.41 -0.86
CA LYS A 40 -0.75 -15.36 -0.36
C LYS A 40 0.17 -14.61 -1.33
N LYS A 41 0.10 -14.90 -2.64
CA LYS A 41 0.89 -14.21 -3.68
C LYS A 41 0.58 -12.71 -3.69
N ASN A 42 -0.70 -12.34 -3.58
CA ASN A 42 -1.09 -10.94 -3.53
C ASN A 42 -0.58 -10.26 -2.26
N LEU A 43 -0.71 -10.92 -1.11
CA LEU A 43 -0.21 -10.41 0.16
C LEU A 43 1.30 -10.14 0.11
N GLU A 44 2.08 -11.08 -0.42
CA GLU A 44 3.54 -10.91 -0.58
C GLU A 44 3.87 -9.72 -1.49
N HIS A 45 3.17 -9.58 -2.62
CA HIS A 45 3.38 -8.45 -3.52
C HIS A 45 3.02 -7.11 -2.86
N LEU A 46 1.90 -7.05 -2.13
CA LEU A 46 1.47 -5.85 -1.42
C LEU A 46 2.46 -5.46 -0.30
N GLN A 47 2.99 -6.43 0.45
CA GLN A 47 4.02 -6.20 1.45
C GLN A 47 5.31 -5.65 0.82
N ASN A 48 5.72 -6.22 -0.32
CA ASN A 48 6.86 -5.72 -1.09
C ASN A 48 6.64 -4.30 -1.60
N LEU A 49 5.44 -3.97 -2.09
CA LEU A 49 5.07 -2.61 -2.49
C LEU A 49 5.12 -1.63 -1.31
N ARG A 50 4.54 -2.00 -0.16
CA ARG A 50 4.59 -1.20 1.07
C ARG A 50 6.04 -0.92 1.49
N ASN A 51 6.88 -1.95 1.56
CA ASN A 51 8.29 -1.79 1.95
C ASN A 51 9.03 -0.84 0.99
N LYS A 52 8.81 -0.96 -0.33
CA LYS A 52 9.38 -0.03 -1.33
C LYS A 52 8.89 1.41 -1.14
N MET A 53 7.63 1.61 -0.78
CA MET A 53 7.06 2.93 -0.49
C MET A 53 7.66 3.55 0.78
N GLU A 54 7.81 2.75 1.83
CA GLU A 54 8.41 3.17 3.10
C GLU A 54 9.87 3.60 2.92
N ILE A 55 10.68 2.81 2.22
CA ILE A 55 12.07 3.16 1.86
C ILE A 55 12.14 4.48 1.07
N ARG A 56 11.13 4.76 0.24
CA ARG A 56 11.03 6.01 -0.53
C ARG A 56 10.37 7.17 0.22
N GLY A 57 10.15 7.03 1.52
CA GLY A 57 9.67 8.11 2.39
C GLY A 57 8.19 8.45 2.23
N PHE A 58 7.36 7.51 1.75
CA PHE A 58 5.91 7.72 1.65
C PHE A 58 5.22 7.84 3.02
N THR A 59 5.88 7.43 4.10
CA THR A 59 5.41 7.58 5.49
C THR A 59 5.44 9.03 5.97
N SER A 60 6.27 9.88 5.37
CA SER A 60 6.37 11.30 5.72
C SER A 60 6.45 12.18 4.46
N PRO A 61 5.40 12.16 3.62
CA PRO A 61 5.46 12.77 2.29
C PRO A 61 5.45 14.31 2.34
N TYR A 62 5.10 14.90 3.48
CA TYR A 62 5.08 16.35 3.73
C TYR A 62 6.37 16.89 4.35
N SER A 63 7.37 16.05 4.66
CA SER A 63 8.62 16.49 5.29
C SER A 63 9.37 17.56 4.48
N ALA A 64 9.30 17.49 3.14
CA ALA A 64 9.90 18.50 2.26
C ALA A 64 9.19 19.87 2.34
N LEU A 65 7.88 19.89 2.59
CA LEU A 65 7.08 21.11 2.70
C LEU A 65 7.42 21.92 3.95
N LYS A 66 7.86 21.24 5.02
CA LYS A 66 8.23 21.87 6.30
C LYS A 66 9.46 22.78 6.19
N ARG A 67 10.29 22.61 5.14
CA ARG A 67 11.45 23.46 4.85
C ARG A 67 11.06 24.80 4.21
N PHE A 68 9.93 24.86 3.50
CA PHE A 68 9.43 26.08 2.85
C PHE A 68 8.45 26.88 3.72
N GLY A 69 7.91 26.27 4.78
CA GLY A 69 6.89 26.90 5.64
C GLY A 69 7.42 27.58 6.91
N LYS A 70 8.71 27.49 7.23
CA LYS A 70 9.32 28.32 8.28
C LYS A 70 9.85 29.58 7.62
N GLY A 71 9.20 30.71 7.90
CA GLY A 71 9.64 32.02 7.47
C GLY A 71 11.14 32.19 7.64
N GLY A 72 11.80 32.58 6.55
CA GLY A 72 13.15 33.09 6.57
C GLY A 72 13.17 34.35 7.43
N GLY A 73 13.44 34.19 8.71
CA GLY A 73 14.10 35.22 9.47
C GLY A 73 15.51 35.37 8.90
N SER A 74 15.82 36.57 8.43
CA SER A 74 17.13 37.05 7.98
C SER A 74 17.62 36.54 6.62
N ASN A 75 17.13 37.15 5.53
CA ASN A 75 17.92 38.15 4.81
C ASN A 75 17.09 38.73 3.66
N THR A 76 17.10 40.05 3.60
CA THR A 76 16.62 40.93 2.54
C THR A 76 16.74 40.34 1.13
N THR A 77 15.60 39.96 0.56
CA THR A 77 15.41 39.96 -0.90
C THR A 77 14.00 40.44 -1.17
N GLU A 78 13.88 41.54 -1.91
CA GLU A 78 12.62 42.15 -2.33
C GLU A 78 11.74 41.08 -2.98
N VAL A 79 10.61 40.76 -2.34
CA VAL A 79 9.65 39.80 -2.85
C VAL A 79 8.90 40.46 -4.01
N ILE A 80 9.30 40.13 -5.23
CA ILE A 80 8.60 40.52 -6.46
C ILE A 80 7.19 39.89 -6.40
N PRO A 81 6.10 40.67 -6.52
CA PRO A 81 4.72 40.18 -6.32
C PRO A 81 4.30 38.99 -7.20
N ASP A 82 4.91 38.80 -8.38
CA ASP A 82 4.65 37.65 -9.26
C ASP A 82 5.13 36.30 -8.66
N ASP A 83 6.18 36.33 -7.82
CA ASP A 83 6.80 35.14 -7.23
C ASP A 83 5.91 34.52 -6.12
N VAL A 84 5.06 35.33 -5.47
CA VAL A 84 4.13 34.85 -4.42
C VAL A 84 3.04 33.95 -5.01
N HIS A 85 2.56 34.26 -6.22
CA HIS A 85 1.52 33.48 -6.89
C HIS A 85 2.09 32.13 -7.38
N ASP A 86 3.31 32.13 -7.91
CA ASP A 86 4.01 30.90 -8.31
C ASP A 86 4.43 30.05 -7.10
N GLN A 87 4.89 30.65 -6.01
CA GLN A 87 5.18 29.93 -4.75
C GLN A 87 3.93 29.26 -4.18
N SER A 88 2.78 29.94 -4.22
CA SER A 88 1.48 29.38 -3.81
C SER A 88 1.10 28.16 -4.67
N ARG A 89 1.25 28.28 -6.00
CA ARG A 89 0.96 27.19 -6.95
C ARG A 89 1.91 26.00 -6.78
N HIS A 90 3.20 26.25 -6.57
CA HIS A 90 4.18 25.21 -6.28
C HIS A 90 3.89 24.50 -4.95
N ALA A 91 3.55 25.24 -3.90
CA ALA A 91 3.18 24.66 -2.60
C ALA A 91 1.93 23.77 -2.72
N GLN A 92 0.91 24.18 -3.49
CA GLN A 92 -0.27 23.36 -3.77
C GLN A 92 0.08 22.09 -4.55
N TYR A 93 0.91 22.20 -5.59
CA TYR A 93 1.38 21.04 -6.36
C TYR A 93 2.10 20.01 -5.48
N PHE A 94 3.01 20.44 -4.62
CA PHE A 94 3.71 19.53 -3.70
C PHE A 94 2.77 18.92 -2.66
N ARG A 95 1.75 19.65 -2.18
CA ARG A 95 0.71 19.11 -1.29
C ARG A 95 -0.10 18.01 -1.96
N ILE A 96 -0.54 18.23 -3.20
CA ILE A 96 -1.28 17.21 -3.97
C ILE A 96 -0.42 15.97 -4.16
N LYS A 97 0.84 16.13 -4.54
CA LYS A 97 1.79 15.01 -4.71
C LYS A 97 2.03 14.25 -3.41
N ALA A 98 2.14 14.96 -2.28
CA ALA A 98 2.29 14.35 -0.96
C ALA A 98 1.02 13.60 -0.52
N SER A 99 -0.15 14.18 -0.77
CA SER A 99 -1.45 13.56 -0.50
C SER A 99 -1.61 12.26 -1.28
N ASN A 100 -1.28 12.26 -2.58
CA ASN A 100 -1.35 11.06 -3.42
C ASN A 100 -0.45 9.93 -2.90
N LYS A 101 0.78 10.26 -2.45
CA LYS A 101 1.69 9.27 -1.83
C LYS A 101 1.12 8.68 -0.53
N LYS A 102 0.49 9.51 0.30
CA LYS A 102 -0.15 9.04 1.54
C LYS A 102 -1.33 8.13 1.22
N ASN A 103 -2.23 8.58 0.34
CA ASN A 103 -3.45 7.86 -0.01
C ASN A 103 -3.15 6.48 -0.59
N ILE A 104 -2.18 6.37 -1.52
CA ILE A 104 -1.84 5.08 -2.11
C ILE A 104 -1.19 4.12 -1.09
N LEU A 105 -0.37 4.64 -0.17
CA LEU A 105 0.21 3.83 0.91
C LEU A 105 -0.88 3.32 1.85
N ASP A 106 -1.85 4.16 2.20
CA ASP A 106 -2.97 3.78 3.05
C ASP A 106 -3.87 2.73 2.37
N GLN A 107 -4.11 2.86 1.07
CA GLN A 107 -4.82 1.83 0.28
C GLN A 107 -4.06 0.50 0.25
N VAL A 108 -2.74 0.52 0.04
CA VAL A 108 -1.91 -0.70 0.09
C VAL A 108 -1.97 -1.35 1.48
N LYS A 109 -1.90 -0.56 2.56
CA LYS A 109 -2.03 -1.07 3.94
C LYS A 109 -3.40 -1.69 4.19
N SER A 110 -4.47 -1.05 3.71
CA SER A 110 -5.83 -1.58 3.79
C SER A 110 -5.94 -2.92 3.06
N ALA A 111 -5.43 -3.00 1.82
CA ALA A 111 -5.43 -4.24 1.05
C ALA A 111 -4.65 -5.36 1.74
N ILE A 112 -3.50 -5.07 2.36
CA ILE A 112 -2.75 -6.04 3.18
C ILE A 112 -3.60 -6.57 4.33
N ALA A 113 -4.29 -5.69 5.05
CA ALA A 113 -5.14 -6.09 6.17
C ALA A 113 -6.28 -7.01 5.69
N SER A 114 -6.98 -6.65 4.62
CA SER A 114 -8.05 -7.49 4.04
C SER A 114 -7.54 -8.87 3.62
N HIS A 115 -6.37 -8.96 2.96
CA HIS A 115 -5.80 -10.25 2.55
C HIS A 115 -5.38 -11.10 3.76
N LYS A 116 -4.84 -10.49 4.82
CA LYS A 116 -4.52 -11.21 6.07
C LYS A 116 -5.77 -11.79 6.72
N ILE A 117 -6.86 -11.01 6.77
CA ILE A 117 -8.13 -11.46 7.32
C ILE A 117 -8.69 -12.62 6.48
N ALA A 118 -8.72 -12.48 5.16
CA ALA A 118 -9.20 -13.54 4.26
C ALA A 118 -8.39 -14.84 4.39
N ILE A 119 -7.05 -14.74 4.44
CA ILE A 119 -6.18 -15.91 4.68
C ILE A 119 -6.44 -16.50 6.05
N GLY A 120 -6.58 -15.67 7.09
CA GLY A 120 -6.88 -16.12 8.45
C GLY A 120 -8.16 -16.93 8.50
N HIS A 121 -9.24 -16.45 7.88
CA HIS A 121 -10.48 -17.21 7.76
C HIS A 121 -10.29 -18.54 7.02
N LEU A 122 -9.53 -18.57 5.93
CA LEU A 122 -9.27 -19.85 5.24
C LEU A 122 -8.46 -20.83 6.10
N GLU A 123 -7.50 -20.34 6.88
CA GLU A 123 -6.70 -21.13 7.82
C GLU A 123 -7.53 -21.64 9.03
N GLU A 124 -8.67 -21.02 9.35
CA GLU A 124 -9.61 -21.51 10.38
C GLU A 124 -10.36 -22.78 9.95
N TYR A 125 -10.67 -22.91 8.66
CA TYR A 125 -11.49 -24.02 8.13
C TYR A 125 -10.66 -25.16 7.52
N ALA A 126 -9.35 -24.97 7.32
CA ALA A 126 -8.50 -25.98 6.69
C ALA A 126 -7.24 -26.24 7.50
N THR A 127 -6.90 -27.52 7.62
CA THR A 127 -5.62 -27.95 8.18
C THR A 127 -4.66 -28.24 7.02
N ILE A 128 -3.67 -27.38 6.80
CA ILE A 128 -2.73 -27.58 5.69
C ILE A 128 -1.52 -28.36 6.18
N THR A 129 -1.33 -29.53 5.59
CA THR A 129 -0.18 -30.40 5.87
C THR A 129 0.77 -30.42 4.67
N CYS A 130 1.98 -29.90 4.86
CA CYS A 130 3.01 -29.94 3.84
C CYS A 130 3.51 -31.38 3.62
N LYS A 131 3.23 -32.02 2.49
CA LYS A 131 3.71 -33.40 2.21
C LYS A 131 5.25 -33.51 2.09
N LYS A 132 5.96 -32.43 1.72
CA LYS A 132 7.43 -32.42 1.59
C LYS A 132 8.18 -32.22 2.91
N CYS A 133 7.57 -31.50 3.85
CA CYS A 133 8.23 -31.03 5.07
C CYS A 133 7.51 -31.47 6.35
N SER A 134 6.39 -32.20 6.21
CA SER A 134 5.53 -32.72 7.28
C SER A 134 5.07 -31.69 8.32
N GLN A 135 5.27 -30.40 8.07
CA GLN A 135 4.79 -29.34 8.94
C GLN A 135 3.27 -29.25 8.81
N ASN A 136 2.62 -29.44 9.96
CA ASN A 136 1.19 -29.26 10.16
C ASN A 136 0.97 -27.82 10.60
N TYR A 137 0.31 -27.03 9.76
CA TYR A 137 -0.21 -25.73 10.17
C TYR A 137 -1.60 -25.98 10.76
N LYS A 138 -1.67 -26.11 12.09
CA LYS A 138 -2.92 -26.20 12.86
C LYS A 138 -3.07 -24.96 13.73
N LYS A 139 -4.33 -24.61 13.97
CA LYS A 139 -4.83 -23.64 14.96
C LYS A 139 -3.93 -23.57 16.20
N ASN A 140 -3.36 -22.40 16.48
CA ASN A 140 -3.02 -22.05 17.85
C ASN A 140 -4.35 -21.95 18.60
N ASN A 141 -4.65 -22.93 19.43
CA ASN A 141 -5.68 -22.76 20.46
C ASN A 141 -5.17 -21.66 21.40
N ILE A 142 -5.90 -20.55 21.45
CA ILE A 142 -5.87 -19.62 22.58
C ILE A 142 -6.62 -20.31 23.73
#